data_AF-A0A6A0AG15-F1
#
_entry.id   AF-A0A6A0AG15-F1
#
_cell.length_a   1.000
_cell.length_b   1.000
_cell.length_c   1.000
_cell.angle_alpha   90.00
_cell.angle_beta   90.00
_cell.angle_gamma   90.00
#
_symmetry.space_group_name_H-M   'P 1'
#
loop_
_entity.id
_entity.type
_entity.pdbx_description
1 polymer ?
#
loop_
_entity_poly.entity_id
_entity_poly.type
_entity_poly.pdbx_seq_one_letter_code
_entity_poly.pdbx_strand_id
1 'polypeptide(L)'
;MMRSTAEAGMVAVGRAAYCLSRRRAQGPLLVCSQLKKAGDKDIDDIKTLMEEVDMRIAETKKDTYEFKRDIIIGAENVRTGKIVAEKMIKFMEEKLRQKDTVIEKLRLKNTTIKAQINKMEQQLAHKEEMGEVLHLVDFDQLKIENQQYMEKIEERNRELLRLKLSTSRTVQVLNKLKSSLSELVALGAQVRRLIEERKADLATFDNELLAVVEQQGSADRSVRQLKAEQDDM
;
A
#
# COMPACT_ATOMS: atom_id res chain seq x y z
N MET A 1 -9.74 -11.94 26.94
CA MET A 1 -10.50 -10.95 26.14
C MET A 1 -10.14 -9.49 26.46
N MET A 2 -9.88 -9.10 27.71
CA MET A 2 -9.60 -7.70 28.05
C MET A 2 -8.27 -7.09 27.52
N ARG A 3 -7.25 -7.92 27.20
CA ARG A 3 -5.98 -7.40 26.64
C ARG A 3 -6.09 -6.92 25.19
N SER A 4 -6.92 -7.58 24.38
CA SER A 4 -7.11 -7.24 22.97
C SER A 4 -7.93 -5.94 22.79
N THR A 5 -8.88 -5.67 23.69
CA THR A 5 -9.63 -4.40 23.71
C THR A 5 -8.76 -3.22 24.16
N ALA A 6 -7.78 -3.44 25.04
CA ALA A 6 -6.85 -2.41 25.48
C ALA A 6 -5.84 -2.02 24.39
N GLU A 7 -5.31 -3.01 23.64
CA GLU A 7 -4.44 -2.75 22.48
C GLU A 7 -5.18 -2.03 21.35
N ALA A 8 -6.42 -2.43 21.04
CA ALA A 8 -7.26 -1.73 20.08
C ALA A 8 -7.53 -0.27 20.49
N GLY A 9 -7.77 -0.03 21.79
CA GLY A 9 -7.92 1.32 22.35
C GLY A 9 -6.66 2.17 22.23
N MET A 10 -5.48 1.62 22.55
CA MET A 10 -4.20 2.33 22.40
C MET A 10 -3.88 2.67 20.95
N VAL A 11 -4.17 1.78 19.99
CA VAL A 11 -3.98 2.04 18.55
C VAL A 11 -4.94 3.12 18.05
N ALA A 12 -6.19 3.13 18.52
CA ALA A 12 -7.17 4.15 18.17
C ALA A 12 -6.77 5.54 18.71
N VAL A 13 -6.30 5.61 19.96
CA VAL A 13 -5.80 6.84 20.58
C VAL A 13 -4.54 7.34 19.88
N GLY A 14 -3.60 6.45 19.52
CA GLY A 14 -2.40 6.79 18.75
C GLY A 14 -2.72 7.33 17.36
N ARG A 15 -3.69 6.73 16.65
CA ARG A 15 -4.17 7.23 15.35
C ARG A 15 -4.87 8.59 15.47
N ALA A 16 -5.69 8.79 16.49
CA ALA A 16 -6.35 10.06 16.75
C ALA A 16 -5.35 11.17 17.09
N ALA A 17 -4.35 10.88 17.93
CA ALA A 17 -3.26 11.79 18.26
C ALA A 17 -2.40 12.14 17.03
N TYR A 18 -2.09 11.16 16.17
CA TYR A 18 -1.37 11.40 14.92
C TYR A 18 -2.17 12.29 13.96
N CYS A 19 -3.47 12.04 13.79
CA CYS A 19 -4.36 12.89 12.98
C CYS A 19 -4.48 14.32 13.52
N LEU A 20 -4.59 14.51 14.84
CA LEU A 20 -4.64 15.82 15.48
C LEU A 20 -3.31 16.58 15.33
N SER A 21 -2.19 15.90 15.52
CA SER A 21 -0.85 16.48 15.29
C SER A 21 -0.62 16.86 13.83
N ARG A 22 -1.08 16.02 12.89
CA ARG A 22 -1.02 16.33 11.45
C ARG A 22 -1.91 17.52 11.09
N ARG A 23 -3.15 17.61 11.61
CA ARG A 23 -4.02 18.78 11.41
C ARG A 23 -3.43 20.06 12.04
N ARG A 24 -2.84 19.97 13.24
CA ARG A 24 -2.13 21.10 13.88
C ARG A 24 -0.92 21.58 13.08
N ALA A 25 -0.21 20.68 12.41
CA ALA A 25 0.91 21.03 11.53
C ALA A 25 0.46 21.57 10.16
N GLN A 26 -0.67 21.08 9.64
CA GLN A 26 -1.14 21.40 8.29
C GLN A 26 -1.69 22.83 8.15
N GLY A 27 -2.29 23.38 9.20
CA GLY A 27 -2.75 24.78 9.22
C GLY A 27 -1.61 25.81 9.05
N PRO A 28 -0.57 25.79 9.92
CA PRO A 28 0.60 26.66 9.79
C PRO A 28 1.36 26.50 8.46
N LEU A 29 1.47 25.27 7.93
CA LEU A 29 2.07 25.05 6.61
C LEU A 29 1.25 25.72 5.49
N LEU A 30 -0.08 25.65 5.55
CA LEU A 30 -0.95 26.29 4.57
C LEU A 30 -0.81 27.81 4.61
N VAL A 31 -0.82 28.41 5.80
CA VAL A 31 -0.62 29.86 5.99
C VAL A 31 0.76 30.30 5.49
N CYS A 32 1.81 29.55 5.82
CA CYS A 32 3.16 29.81 5.32
C CYS A 32 3.24 29.75 3.79
N SER A 33 2.55 28.78 3.17
CA SER A 33 2.50 28.66 1.70
C SER A 33 1.74 29.82 1.04
N GLN A 34 0.66 30.31 1.65
CA GLN A 34 -0.12 31.44 1.15
C GLN A 34 0.67 32.75 1.27
N LEU A 35 1.33 32.97 2.41
CA LEU A 35 2.22 34.12 2.62
C LEU A 35 3.37 34.13 1.62
N LYS A 36 3.95 32.96 1.34
CA LYS A 36 5.02 32.85 0.33
C LYS A 36 4.51 33.21 -1.07
N LYS A 37 3.34 32.70 -1.48
CA LYS A 37 2.74 33.06 -2.78
C LYS A 37 2.42 34.56 -2.89
N ALA A 38 1.93 35.16 -1.82
CA ALA A 38 1.66 36.61 -1.79
C ALA A 38 2.98 37.41 -1.91
N GLY A 39 4.00 37.05 -1.14
CA GLY A 39 5.31 37.69 -1.22
C GLY A 39 5.99 37.52 -2.59
N ASP A 40 5.89 36.33 -3.19
CA ASP A 40 6.43 36.08 -4.53
C ASP A 40 5.73 36.95 -5.59
N LYS A 41 4.41 37.13 -5.46
CA LYS A 41 3.64 38.03 -6.34
C LYS A 41 4.06 39.48 -6.17
N ASP A 42 4.17 39.96 -4.94
CA ASP A 42 4.58 41.35 -4.66
C ASP A 42 5.99 41.64 -5.20
N ILE A 43 6.90 40.68 -5.08
CA ILE A 43 8.26 40.77 -5.65
C ILE A 43 8.20 40.88 -7.18
N ASP A 44 7.36 40.10 -7.83
CA ASP A 44 7.20 40.11 -9.30
C ASP A 44 6.58 41.41 -9.80
N ASP A 45 5.57 41.92 -9.09
CA ASP A 45 4.92 43.20 -9.37
C ASP A 45 5.94 44.36 -9.26
N ILE A 46 6.75 44.38 -8.19
CA ILE A 46 7.80 45.39 -8.01
C ILE A 46 8.86 45.33 -9.12
N LYS A 47 9.30 44.12 -9.50
CA LYS A 47 10.27 43.95 -10.61
C LYS A 47 9.71 44.48 -11.92
N THR A 48 8.47 44.14 -12.23
CA THR A 48 7.79 44.61 -13.44
C THR A 48 7.69 46.13 -13.46
N LEU A 49 7.36 46.75 -12.32
CA LEU A 49 7.32 48.21 -12.19
C LEU A 49 8.70 48.86 -12.36
N MET A 50 9.76 48.26 -11.80
CA MET A 50 11.12 48.76 -11.97
C MET A 50 11.53 48.75 -13.45
N GLU A 51 11.30 47.63 -14.14
CA GLU A 51 11.58 47.50 -15.58
C GLU A 51 10.79 48.54 -16.41
N GLU A 52 9.52 48.76 -16.07
CA GLU A 52 8.70 49.78 -16.73
C GLU A 52 9.27 51.19 -16.54
N VAL A 53 9.65 51.54 -15.31
CA VAL A 53 10.23 52.85 -14.99
C VAL A 53 11.56 53.05 -15.73
N ASP A 54 12.42 52.04 -15.75
CA ASP A 54 13.70 52.10 -16.47
C ASP A 54 13.49 52.30 -17.98
N MET A 55 12.52 51.59 -18.58
CA MET A 55 12.15 51.80 -19.98
C MET A 55 11.64 53.22 -20.23
N ARG A 56 10.77 53.76 -19.38
CA ARG A 56 10.25 55.14 -19.50
C ARG A 56 11.35 56.19 -19.37
N ILE A 57 12.30 55.98 -18.46
CA ILE A 57 13.46 56.87 -18.29
C ILE A 57 14.31 56.85 -19.57
N ALA A 58 14.59 55.67 -20.12
CA ALA A 58 15.36 55.53 -21.35
C ALA A 58 14.68 56.20 -22.55
N GLU A 59 13.37 55.99 -22.73
CA GLU A 59 12.56 56.63 -23.77
C GLU A 59 12.57 58.15 -23.64
N THR A 60 12.33 58.68 -22.43
CA THR A 60 12.31 60.13 -22.17
C THR A 60 13.67 60.77 -22.45
N LYS A 61 14.77 60.11 -22.07
CA LYS A 61 16.14 60.57 -22.37
C LYS A 61 16.39 60.61 -23.87
N LYS A 62 15.97 59.57 -24.60
CA LYS A 62 16.08 59.50 -26.06
C LYS A 62 15.27 60.61 -26.73
N ASP A 63 14.02 60.80 -26.34
CA ASP A 63 13.15 61.85 -26.88
C ASP A 63 13.72 63.26 -26.64
N THR A 64 14.28 63.49 -25.44
CA THR A 64 14.94 64.77 -25.11
C THR A 64 16.17 65.01 -25.98
N TYR A 65 16.99 63.96 -26.19
CA TYR A 65 18.19 64.05 -27.01
C TYR A 65 17.85 64.33 -28.48
N GLU A 66 16.88 63.59 -29.04
CA GLU A 66 16.42 63.77 -30.42
C GLU A 66 15.82 65.15 -30.63
N PHE A 67 15.01 65.64 -29.68
CA PHE A 67 14.47 67.00 -29.74
C PHE A 67 15.57 68.06 -29.74
N LYS A 68 16.57 67.93 -28.85
CA LYS A 68 17.70 68.87 -28.80
C LYS A 68 18.51 68.85 -30.10
N ARG A 69 18.80 67.67 -30.63
CA ARG A 69 19.57 67.51 -31.87
C ARG A 69 18.82 68.08 -33.08
N ASP A 70 17.56 67.71 -33.25
CA ASP A 70 16.84 67.93 -34.50
C ASP A 70 16.12 69.30 -34.53
N ILE A 71 15.67 69.79 -33.37
CA ILE A 71 14.93 71.06 -33.27
C ILE A 71 15.82 72.19 -32.75
N ILE A 72 16.44 72.02 -31.58
CA ILE A 72 17.21 73.11 -30.97
C ILE A 72 18.45 73.45 -31.80
N ILE A 73 19.17 72.43 -32.29
CA ILE A 73 20.41 72.62 -33.06
C ILE A 73 20.14 72.54 -34.57
N GLY A 74 19.37 71.54 -35.03
CA GLY A 74 19.17 71.25 -36.45
C GLY A 74 18.16 72.13 -37.19
N ALA A 75 17.26 72.82 -36.47
CA ALA A 75 16.17 73.60 -37.06
C ALA A 75 16.30 75.12 -36.89
N GLU A 76 17.37 75.60 -36.25
CA GLU A 76 17.65 77.02 -36.11
C GLU A 76 18.08 77.64 -37.44
N ASN A 77 17.52 78.81 -37.77
CA ASN A 77 17.97 79.58 -38.91
C ASN A 77 19.21 80.40 -38.52
N VAL A 78 20.35 80.07 -39.13
CA VAL A 78 21.67 80.67 -38.85
C VAL A 78 21.68 82.20 -38.86
N ARG A 79 20.79 82.84 -39.64
CA ARG A 79 20.73 84.31 -39.75
C ARG A 79 19.82 84.98 -38.72
N THR A 80 18.80 84.30 -38.21
CA THR A 80 17.79 84.89 -37.33
C THR A 80 17.75 84.30 -35.92
N GLY A 81 18.45 83.18 -35.69
CA GLY A 81 18.44 82.44 -34.43
C GLY A 81 17.07 81.86 -34.06
N LYS A 82 16.12 81.88 -34.99
CA LYS A 82 14.75 81.39 -34.79
C LYS A 82 14.60 80.00 -35.39
N ILE A 83 13.85 79.14 -34.70
CA ILE A 83 13.51 77.81 -35.18
C ILE A 83 12.59 77.93 -36.41
N VAL A 84 12.92 77.19 -37.46
CA VAL A 84 12.08 77.10 -38.67
C VAL A 84 10.83 76.27 -38.36
N ALA A 85 9.66 76.91 -38.43
CA ALA A 85 8.37 76.29 -38.09
C ALA A 85 8.08 75.00 -38.86
N GLU A 86 8.43 74.94 -40.15
CA GLU A 86 8.21 73.75 -40.98
C GLU A 86 8.99 72.53 -40.48
N LYS A 87 10.21 72.72 -39.97
CA LYS A 87 11.01 71.63 -39.40
C LYS A 87 10.42 71.12 -38.08
N MET A 88 9.89 72.03 -37.25
CA MET A 88 9.18 71.68 -36.02
C MET A 88 7.91 70.86 -36.32
N ILE A 89 7.12 71.27 -37.31
CA ILE A 89 5.91 70.55 -37.71
C ILE A 89 6.27 69.14 -38.20
N LYS A 90 7.26 69.01 -39.10
CA LYS A 90 7.71 67.70 -39.59
C LYS A 90 8.20 66.77 -38.48
N PHE A 91 8.93 67.29 -37.50
CA PHE A 91 9.38 66.51 -36.34
C PHE A 91 8.19 66.01 -35.50
N MET A 92 7.20 66.87 -35.25
CA MET A 92 6.00 66.49 -34.50
C MET A 92 5.16 65.45 -35.26
N GLU A 93 4.99 65.61 -36.57
CA GLU A 93 4.29 64.63 -37.42
C GLU A 93 4.97 63.26 -37.41
N GLU A 94 6.30 63.23 -37.51
CA GLU A 94 7.08 61.99 -37.41
C GLU A 94 6.95 61.34 -36.03
N LYS A 95 6.98 62.13 -34.96
CA LYS A 95 6.76 61.61 -33.59
C LYS A 95 5.36 61.05 -33.40
N LEU A 96 4.33 61.71 -33.93
CA LEU A 96 2.96 61.20 -33.90
C LEU A 96 2.85 59.87 -34.66
N ARG A 97 3.42 59.79 -35.87
CA ARG A 97 3.45 58.56 -36.68
C ARG A 97 4.15 57.39 -35.97
N GLN A 98 5.25 57.66 -35.28
CA GLN A 98 5.95 56.66 -34.47
C GLN A 98 5.09 56.18 -33.30
N LYS A 99 4.41 57.07 -32.58
CA LYS A 99 3.48 56.70 -31.50
C LYS A 99 2.29 55.89 -32.03
N ASP A 100 1.70 56.26 -33.17
CA ASP A 100 0.61 55.50 -33.80
C ASP A 100 1.03 54.06 -34.14
N THR A 101 2.24 53.88 -34.66
CA THR A 101 2.80 52.56 -34.95
C THR A 101 2.93 51.70 -33.68
N VAL A 102 3.35 52.31 -32.57
CA VAL A 102 3.45 51.63 -31.26
C VAL A 102 2.07 51.28 -30.72
N ILE A 103 1.09 52.20 -30.82
CA ILE A 103 -0.30 51.97 -30.39
C ILE A 103 -0.88 50.75 -31.10
N GLU A 104 -0.74 50.67 -32.43
CA GLU A 104 -1.29 49.55 -33.20
C GLU A 104 -0.61 48.23 -32.83
N LYS A 105 0.72 48.24 -32.65
CA LYS A 105 1.47 47.07 -32.19
C LYS A 105 1.01 46.60 -30.81
N LEU A 106 0.81 47.51 -29.87
CA LEU A 106 0.34 47.19 -28.51
C LEU A 106 -1.10 46.68 -28.53
N ARG A 107 -1.97 47.23 -29.38
CA ARG A 107 -3.36 46.79 -29.55
C ARG A 107 -3.43 45.34 -30.05
N LEU A 108 -2.64 44.99 -31.07
CA LEU A 108 -2.55 43.63 -31.59
C LEU A 108 -2.05 42.66 -30.52
N LYS A 109 -0.98 43.03 -29.80
CA LYS A 109 -0.46 42.22 -28.68
C LYS A 109 -1.51 42.01 -27.58
N ASN A 110 -2.22 43.07 -27.19
CA ASN A 110 -3.24 42.98 -26.15
C ASN A 110 -4.38 42.02 -26.55
N THR A 111 -4.81 42.08 -27.81
CA THR A 111 -5.84 41.18 -28.36
C THR A 111 -5.37 39.71 -28.33
N THR A 112 -4.13 39.45 -28.78
CA THR A 112 -3.55 38.10 -28.77
C THR A 112 -3.39 37.55 -27.36
N ILE A 113 -2.89 38.35 -26.42
CA ILE A 113 -2.70 37.93 -25.02
C ILE A 113 -4.05 37.63 -24.37
N LYS A 114 -5.08 38.46 -24.60
CA LYS A 114 -6.45 38.19 -24.12
C LYS A 114 -7.00 36.87 -24.67
N ALA A 115 -6.81 36.59 -25.95
CA ALA A 115 -7.23 35.31 -26.54
C ALA A 115 -6.49 34.12 -25.92
N GLN A 116 -5.19 34.27 -25.64
CA GLN A 116 -4.39 33.25 -24.96
C GLN A 116 -4.86 33.02 -23.52
N ILE A 117 -5.12 34.09 -22.75
CA ILE A 117 -5.66 34.00 -21.39
C ILE A 117 -6.98 33.23 -21.40
N ASN A 118 -7.94 33.63 -22.24
CA ASN A 118 -9.23 32.93 -22.34
C ASN A 118 -9.07 31.45 -22.69
N LYS A 119 -8.15 31.12 -23.62
CA LYS A 119 -7.86 29.72 -23.98
C LYS A 119 -7.28 28.94 -22.81
N MET A 120 -6.35 29.53 -22.06
CA MET A 120 -5.72 28.87 -20.91
C MET A 120 -6.72 28.71 -19.76
N GLU A 121 -7.58 29.70 -19.51
CA GLU A 121 -8.67 29.62 -18.54
C GLU A 121 -9.67 28.52 -18.89
N GLN A 122 -10.08 28.40 -20.17
CA GLN A 122 -10.94 27.30 -20.63
C GLN A 122 -10.28 25.93 -20.45
N GLN A 123 -8.98 25.82 -20.75
CA GLN A 123 -8.23 24.59 -20.53
C GLN A 123 -8.13 24.24 -19.04
N LEU A 124 -7.98 25.24 -18.17
CA LEU A 124 -7.93 25.05 -16.73
C LEU A 124 -9.27 24.57 -16.20
N ALA A 125 -10.37 25.25 -16.57
CA ALA A 125 -11.73 24.85 -16.20
C ALA A 125 -12.06 23.42 -16.67
N HIS A 126 -11.69 23.07 -17.91
CA HIS A 126 -11.89 21.72 -18.42
C HIS A 126 -11.08 20.67 -17.66
N LYS A 127 -9.83 20.99 -17.29
CA LYS A 127 -8.98 20.09 -16.48
C LYS A 127 -9.51 19.94 -15.06
N GLU A 128 -10.06 20.99 -14.46
CA GLU A 128 -10.67 20.93 -13.13
C GLU A 128 -11.92 20.05 -13.16
N GLU A 129 -12.82 20.24 -14.12
CA GLU A 129 -14.02 19.41 -14.29
C GLU A 129 -13.68 17.93 -14.57
N MET A 130 -12.72 17.67 -15.47
CA MET A 130 -12.23 16.31 -15.72
C MET A 130 -11.56 15.70 -14.48
N GLY A 131 -10.82 16.50 -13.71
CA GLY A 131 -10.13 16.04 -12.50
C GLY A 131 -11.10 15.66 -11.39
N GLU A 132 -12.14 16.46 -11.14
CA GLU A 132 -13.09 16.20 -10.06
C GLU A 132 -13.98 14.97 -10.34
N VAL A 133 -14.46 14.80 -11.57
CA VAL A 133 -15.34 13.68 -11.93
C VAL A 133 -14.57 12.35 -11.97
N LEU A 134 -13.36 12.33 -12.55
CA LEU A 134 -12.55 11.12 -12.66
C LEU A 134 -12.12 10.63 -11.26
N HIS A 135 -11.68 11.54 -10.38
CA HIS A 135 -11.21 11.15 -9.05
C HIS A 135 -12.29 10.62 -8.12
N LEU A 136 -13.53 11.10 -8.24
CA LEU A 136 -14.63 10.62 -7.40
C LEU A 136 -15.02 9.19 -7.77
N VAL A 137 -15.20 8.91 -9.08
CA VAL A 137 -15.57 7.58 -9.57
C VAL A 137 -14.47 6.57 -9.29
N ASP A 138 -13.20 6.91 -9.53
CA ASP A 138 -12.07 6.02 -9.25
C ASP A 138 -11.97 5.69 -7.75
N PHE A 139 -12.20 6.66 -6.88
CA PHE A 139 -12.14 6.46 -5.44
C PHE A 139 -13.27 5.58 -4.94
N ASP A 140 -14.48 5.74 -5.48
CA ASP A 140 -15.62 4.90 -5.12
C ASP A 140 -15.47 3.49 -5.70
N GLN A 141 -14.92 3.34 -6.91
CA GLN A 141 -14.55 2.04 -7.45
C GLN A 141 -13.52 1.33 -6.56
N LEU A 142 -12.46 2.01 -6.14
CA LEU A 142 -11.47 1.46 -5.21
C LEU A 142 -12.07 1.03 -3.88
N LYS A 143 -13.05 1.77 -3.35
CA LYS A 143 -13.78 1.34 -2.14
C LYS A 143 -14.57 0.06 -2.38
N ILE A 144 -15.29 -0.02 -3.50
CA ILE A 144 -16.09 -1.21 -3.86
C ILE A 144 -15.17 -2.42 -4.00
N GLU A 145 -14.06 -2.29 -4.73
CA GLU A 145 -13.09 -3.37 -4.91
C GLU A 145 -12.49 -3.82 -3.58
N ASN A 146 -12.07 -2.88 -2.72
CA ASN A 146 -11.53 -3.21 -1.40
C ASN A 146 -12.56 -3.94 -0.52
N GLN A 147 -13.81 -3.49 -0.53
CA GLN A 147 -14.90 -4.15 0.19
C GLN A 147 -15.12 -5.59 -0.33
N GLN A 148 -15.14 -5.78 -1.66
CA GLN A 148 -15.26 -7.11 -2.26
C GLN A 148 -14.07 -8.02 -1.90
N TYR A 149 -12.85 -7.50 -1.91
CA TYR A 149 -11.67 -8.27 -1.49
C TYR A 149 -11.72 -8.65 -0.02
N MET A 150 -12.17 -7.76 0.87
CA MET A 150 -12.33 -8.07 2.29
C MET A 150 -13.36 -9.18 2.51
N GLU A 151 -14.51 -9.12 1.85
CA GLU A 151 -15.52 -10.18 1.93
C GLU A 151 -14.97 -11.53 1.46
N LYS A 152 -14.21 -11.53 0.37
CA LYS A 152 -13.58 -12.75 -0.17
C LYS A 152 -12.51 -13.30 0.76
N ILE A 153 -11.73 -12.45 1.41
CA ILE A 153 -10.75 -12.84 2.43
C ILE A 153 -11.47 -13.47 3.64
N GLU A 154 -12.56 -12.87 4.10
CA GLU A 154 -13.35 -13.40 5.22
C GLU A 154 -14.00 -14.75 4.89
N GLU A 155 -14.53 -14.92 3.68
CA GLU A 155 -15.05 -16.21 3.21
C GLU A 155 -13.97 -17.29 3.22
N ARG A 156 -12.80 -17.00 2.63
CA ARG A 156 -11.66 -17.95 2.62
C ARG A 156 -11.15 -18.27 4.02
N ASN A 157 -11.11 -17.29 4.91
CA ASN A 157 -10.73 -17.51 6.30
C ASN A 157 -11.71 -18.41 7.04
N ARG A 158 -13.03 -18.24 6.83
CA ARG A 158 -14.06 -19.12 7.38
C ARG A 158 -13.90 -20.55 6.86
N GLU A 159 -13.67 -20.73 5.57
CA GLU A 159 -13.43 -22.04 4.98
C GLU A 159 -12.16 -22.71 5.53
N LEU A 160 -11.06 -21.95 5.63
CA LEU A 160 -9.81 -22.43 6.19
C LEU A 160 -9.98 -22.90 7.64
N LEU A 161 -10.73 -22.13 8.45
CA LEU A 161 -11.03 -22.51 9.83
C LEU A 161 -11.85 -23.81 9.89
N ARG A 162 -12.87 -23.95 9.04
CA ARG A 162 -13.68 -25.17 8.94
C ARG A 162 -12.82 -26.39 8.61
N LEU A 163 -11.93 -26.27 7.63
CA LEU A 163 -11.01 -27.34 7.24
C LEU A 163 -10.04 -27.69 8.37
N LYS A 164 -9.44 -26.68 9.04
CA LYS A 164 -8.56 -26.92 10.20
C LYS A 164 -9.27 -27.70 11.31
N LEU A 165 -10.50 -27.33 11.66
CA LEU A 165 -11.29 -28.05 12.66
C LEU A 165 -11.60 -29.49 12.24
N SER A 166 -11.95 -29.71 10.97
CA SER A 166 -12.19 -31.05 10.42
C SER A 166 -10.93 -31.91 10.49
N THR A 167 -9.78 -31.39 10.02
CA THR A 167 -8.50 -32.08 10.08
C THR A 167 -8.09 -32.40 11.52
N SER A 168 -8.27 -31.47 12.45
CA SER A 168 -8.00 -31.70 13.87
C SER A 168 -8.84 -32.86 14.44
N ARG A 169 -10.14 -32.90 14.13
CA ARG A 169 -11.02 -34.01 14.52
C ARG A 169 -10.56 -35.34 13.91
N THR A 170 -10.23 -35.37 12.63
CA THR A 170 -9.73 -36.58 11.96
C THR A 170 -8.46 -37.09 12.61
N VAL A 171 -7.50 -36.21 12.92
CA VAL A 171 -6.27 -36.58 13.63
C VAL A 171 -6.55 -37.14 15.02
N GLN A 172 -7.49 -36.55 15.77
CA GLN A 172 -7.89 -37.07 17.08
C GLN A 172 -8.47 -38.49 16.98
N VAL A 173 -9.36 -38.74 16.01
CA VAL A 173 -9.93 -40.08 15.78
C VAL A 173 -8.84 -41.06 15.37
N LEU A 174 -7.95 -40.68 14.45
CA LEU A 174 -6.84 -41.50 14.01
C LEU A 174 -5.92 -41.90 15.18
N ASN A 175 -5.59 -40.95 16.06
CA ASN A 175 -4.76 -41.23 17.23
C ASN A 175 -5.44 -42.19 18.21
N LYS A 176 -6.76 -42.06 18.42
CA LYS A 176 -7.53 -43.03 19.23
C LYS A 176 -7.48 -44.43 18.64
N LEU A 177 -7.77 -44.56 17.34
CA LEU A 177 -7.71 -45.84 16.63
C LEU A 177 -6.31 -46.46 16.66
N LYS A 178 -5.25 -45.64 16.52
CA LYS A 178 -3.87 -46.08 16.65
C LYS A 178 -3.55 -46.63 18.04
N SER A 179 -4.04 -45.98 19.11
CA SER A 179 -3.88 -46.49 20.48
C SER A 179 -4.56 -47.83 20.67
N SER A 180 -5.84 -47.94 20.28
CA SER A 180 -6.59 -49.19 20.40
C SER A 180 -5.98 -50.33 19.58
N LEU A 181 -5.46 -50.04 18.38
CA LEU A 181 -4.74 -51.03 17.58
C LEU A 181 -3.45 -51.49 18.30
N SER A 182 -2.69 -50.56 18.88
CA SER A 182 -1.49 -50.89 19.64
C SER A 182 -1.80 -51.78 20.85
N GLU A 183 -2.88 -51.50 21.57
CA GLU A 183 -3.35 -52.32 22.69
C GLU A 183 -3.74 -53.73 22.23
N LEU A 184 -4.52 -53.85 21.15
CA LEU A 184 -4.92 -55.14 20.58
C LEU A 184 -3.73 -55.95 20.06
N VAL A 185 -2.74 -55.29 19.46
CA VAL A 185 -1.50 -55.94 19.01
C VAL A 185 -0.71 -56.47 20.20
N ALA A 186 -0.59 -55.69 21.28
CA ALA A 186 0.06 -56.11 22.51
C ALA A 186 -0.65 -57.31 23.17
N LEU A 187 -1.98 -57.24 23.28
CA LEU A 187 -2.79 -58.35 23.79
C LEU A 187 -2.65 -59.60 22.90
N GLY A 188 -2.69 -59.44 21.58
CA GLY A 188 -2.47 -60.54 20.65
C GLY A 188 -1.08 -61.19 20.80
N ALA A 189 -0.05 -60.39 21.07
CA ALA A 189 1.29 -60.91 21.38
C ALA A 189 1.32 -61.67 22.72
N GLN A 190 0.63 -61.17 23.75
CA GLN A 190 0.50 -61.85 25.03
C GLN A 190 -0.23 -63.19 24.90
N VAL A 191 -1.38 -63.22 24.21
CA VAL A 191 -2.13 -64.47 23.98
C VAL A 191 -1.30 -65.48 23.19
N ARG A 192 -0.55 -65.04 22.19
CA ARG A 192 0.38 -65.92 21.47
C ARG A 192 1.43 -66.54 22.40
N ARG A 193 2.01 -65.76 23.32
CA ARG A 193 2.95 -66.30 24.33
C ARG A 193 2.28 -67.34 25.23
N LEU A 194 1.08 -67.04 25.74
CA LEU A 194 0.31 -67.97 26.58
C LEU A 194 0.01 -69.28 25.84
N ILE A 195 -0.32 -69.23 24.55
CA ILE A 195 -0.55 -70.44 23.74
C ILE A 195 0.73 -71.28 23.66
N GLU A 196 1.89 -70.67 23.42
CA GLU A 196 3.15 -71.40 23.36
C GLU A 196 3.56 -71.97 24.73
N GLU A 197 3.35 -71.24 25.82
CA GLU A 197 3.52 -71.77 27.19
C GLU A 197 2.62 -72.97 27.44
N ARG A 198 1.32 -72.89 27.10
CA ARG A 198 0.39 -74.01 27.27
C ARG A 198 0.70 -75.22 26.40
N LYS A 199 1.22 -75.02 25.19
CA LYS A 199 1.71 -76.12 24.36
C LYS A 199 2.92 -76.82 24.99
N ALA A 200 3.83 -76.04 25.59
CA ALA A 200 4.97 -76.60 26.30
C ALA A 200 4.53 -77.40 27.55
N ASP A 201 3.60 -76.84 28.35
CA ASP A 201 2.99 -77.54 29.49
C ASP A 201 2.37 -78.87 29.07
N LEU A 202 1.57 -78.87 28.00
CA LEU A 202 0.95 -80.08 27.45
C LEU A 202 2.00 -81.12 27.04
N ALA A 203 3.07 -80.71 26.36
CA ALA A 203 4.15 -81.62 25.99
C ALA A 203 4.86 -82.22 27.21
N THR A 204 5.04 -81.45 28.30
CA THR A 204 5.58 -81.99 29.55
C THR A 204 4.61 -82.98 30.21
N PHE A 205 3.32 -82.67 30.25
CA PHE A 205 2.31 -83.59 30.81
C PHE A 205 2.20 -84.89 30.01
N ASP A 206 2.26 -84.83 28.68
CA ASP A 206 2.25 -86.02 27.83
C ASP A 206 3.46 -86.93 28.15
N ASN A 207 4.66 -86.36 28.36
CA ASN A 207 5.85 -87.12 28.77
C ASN A 207 5.71 -87.72 30.17
N GLU A 208 5.20 -86.96 31.14
CA GLU A 208 4.94 -87.46 32.49
C GLU A 208 3.91 -88.60 32.49
N LEU A 209 2.85 -88.46 31.70
CA LEU A 209 1.81 -89.49 31.56
C LEU A 209 2.40 -90.79 30.96
N LEU A 210 3.24 -90.68 29.93
CA LEU A 210 3.96 -91.83 29.38
C LEU A 210 4.82 -92.52 30.44
N ALA A 211 5.59 -91.75 31.24
CA ALA A 211 6.43 -92.30 32.30
C ALA A 211 5.60 -93.01 33.39
N VAL A 212 4.46 -92.45 33.79
CA VAL A 212 3.55 -93.09 34.76
C VAL A 212 2.95 -94.37 34.20
N VAL A 213 2.58 -94.41 32.92
CA VAL A 213 2.08 -95.63 32.26
C VAL A 213 3.16 -96.71 32.22
N GLU A 214 4.42 -96.35 31.92
CA GLU A 214 5.54 -97.29 31.96
C GLU A 214 5.80 -97.83 33.37
N GLN A 215 5.73 -96.97 34.39
CA GLN A 215 5.86 -97.36 35.81
C GLN A 215 4.70 -98.26 36.27
N GLN A 216 3.47 -97.98 35.87
CA GLN A 216 2.34 -98.89 36.11
C GLN A 216 2.57 -100.24 35.44
N GLY A 217 3.00 -100.25 34.19
CA GLY A 217 3.31 -101.49 33.47
C GLY A 217 4.43 -102.30 34.12
N SER A 218 5.46 -101.66 34.69
CA SER A 218 6.52 -102.35 35.43
C SER A 218 6.05 -102.86 36.79
N ALA A 219 5.28 -102.05 37.54
CA ALA A 219 4.67 -102.46 38.80
C ALA A 219 3.72 -103.65 38.62
N ASP A 220 2.87 -103.65 37.59
CA ASP A 220 1.99 -104.76 37.25
C ASP A 220 2.79 -106.05 36.94
N ARG A 221 3.93 -105.92 36.25
CA ARG A 221 4.85 -107.05 36.01
C ARG A 221 5.44 -107.58 37.31
N SER A 222 5.91 -106.71 38.20
CA SER A 222 6.43 -107.11 39.52
C SER A 222 5.36 -107.74 40.40
N VAL A 223 4.12 -107.22 40.40
CA VAL A 223 2.98 -107.83 41.12
C VAL A 223 2.67 -109.22 40.58
N ARG A 224 2.72 -109.42 39.25
CA ARG A 224 2.54 -110.75 38.65
C ARG A 224 3.65 -111.72 39.04
N GLN A 225 4.91 -111.26 39.07
CA GLN A 225 6.05 -112.08 39.50
C GLN A 225 5.96 -112.48 40.98
N LEU A 226 5.66 -111.53 41.89
CA LEU A 226 5.50 -111.82 43.32
C LEU A 226 4.33 -112.77 43.60
N LYS A 227 3.24 -112.68 42.82
CA LYS A 227 2.14 -113.66 42.91
C LYS A 227 2.58 -115.07 42.48
N ALA A 228 3.35 -115.18 41.39
CA ALA A 228 3.90 -116.45 40.95
C ALA A 228 4.88 -117.04 41.98
N GLU A 229 5.71 -116.22 42.63
CA GLU A 229 6.62 -116.64 43.70
C GLU A 229 5.89 -117.05 44.99
N GLN A 230 4.72 -116.48 45.28
CA GLN A 230 3.86 -116.89 46.41
C GLN A 230 3.11 -118.20 46.15
N ASP A 231 2.83 -118.53 44.90
CA ASP A 231 2.17 -119.78 44.51
C ASP A 231 3.14 -120.98 44.47
N ASP A 232 4.46 -120.74 44.46
CA ASP A 232 5.54 -121.76 44.44
C ASP A 232 6.11 -122.10 45.84
N MET A 233 5.53 -121.58 46.94
CA MET A 233 5.82 -121.99 48.34
C MET A 233 4.68 -122.78 48.96
#